data_AF-A0A9E0AYK7-F1
#
_entry.id   AF-A0A9E0AYK7-F1
#
_cell.length_a   1.000
_cell.length_b   1.000
_cell.length_c   1.000
_cell.angle_alpha   90.00
_cell.angle_beta   90.00
_cell.angle_gamma   90.00
#
_symmetry.space_group_name_H-M   'P 1'
#
loop_
_entity.id
_entity.type
_entity.pdbx_description
1 polymer ?
#
loop_
_entity_poly.entity_id
_entity_poly.type
_entity_poly.pdbx_seq_one_letter_code
_entity_poly.pdbx_strand_id
1 'polypeptide(L)'
;EHPVADKQVAIAKTSDNFRFAAAVAQFGMLLRDSEFKSAASYTSVVEMARKARGNDDEGYRSEFIRLVESAQLLAKSKPEPKKSIDTDDDEETLPISKNK
;
A
#
# COMPACT_ATOMS: atom_id res chain seq x y z
N GLU A 1 18.33 33.06 15.58
CA GLU A 1 17.94 31.90 14.74
C GLU A 1 18.07 32.29 13.27
N HIS A 2 18.52 31.39 12.40
CA HIS A 2 18.59 31.62 10.96
C HIS A 2 17.49 30.80 10.28
N PRO A 3 16.50 31.43 9.62
CA PRO A 3 15.49 30.69 8.89
C PRO A 3 16.15 29.98 7.69
N VAL A 4 16.04 28.66 7.64
CA VAL A 4 16.45 27.86 6.50
C VAL A 4 15.34 27.91 5.47
N ALA A 5 15.62 28.44 4.28
CA ALA A 5 14.66 28.47 3.19
C ALA A 5 14.45 27.05 2.64
N ASP A 6 13.23 26.53 2.75
CA ASP A 6 12.85 25.30 2.09
C ASP A 6 12.74 25.53 0.58
N LYS A 7 13.54 24.79 -0.19
CA LYS A 7 13.42 24.76 -1.65
C LYS A 7 12.51 23.59 -1.99
N GLN A 8 11.25 23.86 -2.25
CA GLN A 8 10.31 22.84 -2.69
C GLN A 8 10.76 22.21 -4.02
N VAL A 9 11.25 20.98 -3.95
CA VAL A 9 11.63 20.19 -5.13
C VAL A 9 10.52 19.17 -5.40
N ALA A 10 9.98 19.20 -6.61
CA ALA A 10 9.01 18.20 -7.05
C ALA A 10 9.61 16.78 -6.96
N ILE A 11 8.82 15.78 -6.54
CA ILE A 11 9.27 14.37 -6.44
C ILE A 11 9.94 13.87 -7.73
N ALA A 12 9.42 14.26 -8.90
CA ALA A 12 10.01 13.87 -10.18
C ALA A 12 11.43 14.41 -10.40
N LYS A 13 11.84 15.45 -9.67
CA LYS A 13 13.16 16.10 -9.74
C LYS A 13 14.09 15.71 -8.59
N THR A 14 13.66 14.89 -7.64
CA THR A 14 14.54 14.41 -6.56
C THR A 14 15.53 13.36 -7.08
N SER A 15 16.44 12.86 -6.24
CA SER A 15 17.33 11.76 -6.63
C SER A 15 16.56 10.43 -6.71
N ASP A 16 17.10 9.48 -7.48
CA ASP A 16 16.57 8.11 -7.50
C ASP A 16 16.57 7.47 -6.11
N ASN A 17 17.57 7.77 -5.28
CA ASN A 17 17.63 7.30 -3.91
C ASN A 17 16.46 7.84 -3.07
N PHE A 18 16.15 9.13 -3.20
CA PHE A 18 15.05 9.73 -2.46
C PHE A 18 13.70 9.13 -2.89
N ARG A 19 13.44 9.06 -4.20
CA ARG A 19 12.20 8.45 -4.71
C ARG A 19 12.06 6.99 -4.30
N PHE A 20 13.14 6.23 -4.36
CA PHE A 20 13.10 4.82 -3.99
C PHE A 20 12.86 4.64 -2.49
N ALA A 21 13.54 5.40 -1.64
CA ALA A 21 13.29 5.38 -0.19
C ALA A 21 11.85 5.77 0.15
N ALA A 22 11.28 6.77 -0.54
CA ALA A 22 9.88 7.15 -0.41
C ALA A 22 8.93 6.02 -0.81
N ALA A 23 9.23 5.29 -1.90
CA ALA A 23 8.45 4.12 -2.31
C ALA A 23 8.49 2.99 -1.25
N VAL A 24 9.66 2.72 -0.66
CA VAL A 24 9.82 1.74 0.44
C VAL A 24 9.00 2.16 1.67
N ALA A 25 9.07 3.43 2.07
CA ALA A 25 8.28 3.95 3.18
C ALA A 25 6.76 3.85 2.90
N GLN A 26 6.33 4.22 1.70
CA GLN A 26 4.94 4.11 1.28
C GLN A 26 4.44 2.66 1.28
N PHE A 27 5.28 1.71 0.86
CA PHE A 27 4.97 0.29 0.97
C PHE A 27 4.77 -0.16 2.42
N GLY A 28 5.65 0.28 3.33
CA GLY A 28 5.51 0.01 4.77
C GLY A 28 4.19 0.54 5.34
N MET A 29 3.75 1.72 4.91
CA MET A 29 2.46 2.28 5.32
C MET A 29 1.27 1.43 4.83
N LEU A 30 1.34 0.88 3.61
CA LEU A 30 0.31 -0.01 3.07
C LEU A 30 0.24 -1.33 3.83
N LEU A 31 1.38 -1.95 4.11
CA LEU A 31 1.44 -3.23 4.82
C LEU A 31 0.88 -3.15 6.24
N ARG A 32 1.03 -1.99 6.88
CA ARG A 32 0.55 -1.73 8.25
C ARG A 32 -0.86 -1.15 8.30
N ASP A 33 -1.52 -0.99 7.15
CA ASP A 33 -2.81 -0.31 7.06
C ASP A 33 -2.81 1.06 7.78
N SER A 34 -1.72 1.82 7.62
CA SER A 34 -1.47 3.03 8.42
C SER A 34 -2.54 4.12 8.21
N GLU A 35 -2.94 4.79 9.28
CA GLU A 35 -3.81 5.99 9.22
C GLU A 35 -3.20 7.13 8.37
N PHE A 36 -1.87 7.17 8.27
CA PHE A 36 -1.13 8.18 7.50
C PHE A 36 -0.88 7.79 6.04
N LYS A 37 -1.37 6.62 5.60
CA LYS A 37 -1.15 6.15 4.22
C LYS A 37 -1.84 7.04 3.19
N SER A 38 -2.88 7.79 3.58
CA SER A 38 -3.66 8.68 2.69
C SER A 38 -4.02 7.96 1.38
N ALA A 39 -3.73 8.56 0.22
CA ALA A 39 -3.96 7.99 -1.11
C ALA A 39 -2.88 6.99 -1.58
N ALA A 40 -2.09 6.41 -0.67
CA ALA A 40 -1.12 5.38 -1.04
C ALA A 40 -1.79 4.16 -1.67
N SER A 41 -1.16 3.61 -2.70
CA SER A 41 -1.59 2.36 -3.33
C SER A 41 -0.39 1.53 -3.75
N TYR A 42 -0.57 0.22 -3.86
CA TYR A 42 0.49 -0.65 -4.38
C TYR A 42 0.94 -0.20 -5.78
N THR A 43 0.00 0.25 -6.63
CA THR A 43 0.30 0.78 -7.97
C THR A 43 1.22 2.00 -7.88
N SER A 44 0.93 2.97 -7.00
CA SER A 44 1.78 4.17 -6.87
C SER A 44 3.19 3.83 -6.37
N VAL A 45 3.32 2.85 -5.48
CA VAL A 45 4.63 2.35 -5.02
C VAL A 45 5.42 1.75 -6.18
N VAL A 46 4.81 0.86 -6.96
CA VAL A 46 5.46 0.21 -8.12
C VAL A 46 5.91 1.25 -9.14
N GLU A 47 5.04 2.20 -9.50
CA GLU A 47 5.38 3.26 -10.45
C GLU A 47 6.55 4.12 -9.96
N MET A 48 6.54 4.51 -8.68
CA MET A 48 7.59 5.31 -8.08
C MET A 48 8.92 4.55 -8.03
N ALA A 49 8.90 3.29 -7.60
CA ALA A 49 10.08 2.44 -7.54
C ALA A 49 10.67 2.15 -8.93
N ARG A 50 9.82 1.90 -9.94
CA ARG A 50 10.26 1.72 -11.34
C ARG A 50 10.95 2.96 -11.89
N LYS A 51 10.37 4.14 -11.67
CA LYS A 51 10.97 5.44 -12.06
C LYS A 51 12.24 5.76 -11.28
N ALA A 52 12.48 5.09 -10.15
CA ALA A 52 13.61 5.29 -9.25
C ALA A 52 14.58 4.10 -9.24
N ARG A 53 14.48 3.19 -10.21
CA ARG A 53 15.32 1.99 -10.26
C ARG A 53 16.80 2.35 -10.44
N GLY A 54 17.10 3.36 -11.27
CA GLY A 54 18.46 3.80 -11.54
C GLY A 54 19.38 2.66 -12.01
N ASN A 55 20.67 2.78 -11.69
CA ASN A 55 21.62 1.66 -11.78
C ASN A 55 21.33 0.68 -10.64
N ASP A 56 21.20 -0.59 -11.00
CA ASP A 56 20.75 -1.67 -10.11
C ASP A 56 21.52 -2.94 -10.47
N ASP A 57 22.85 -2.83 -10.39
CA ASP A 57 23.78 -3.88 -10.83
C ASP A 57 23.54 -5.19 -10.05
N GLU A 58 23.18 -5.07 -8.77
CA GLU A 58 22.93 -6.18 -7.87
C GLU A 58 21.45 -6.61 -7.87
N GLY A 59 20.58 -5.89 -8.58
CA GLY A 59 19.17 -6.23 -8.77
C GLY A 59 18.24 -5.96 -7.58
N TYR A 60 18.72 -5.40 -6.46
CA TYR A 60 17.92 -5.21 -5.26
C TYR A 60 16.67 -4.34 -5.46
N ARG A 61 16.75 -3.30 -6.30
CA ARG A 61 15.60 -2.44 -6.57
C ARG A 61 14.58 -3.15 -7.46
N SER A 62 15.06 -3.94 -8.39
CA SER A 62 14.24 -4.81 -9.23
C SER A 62 13.51 -5.87 -8.40
N GLU A 63 14.20 -6.50 -7.43
CA GLU A 63 13.58 -7.47 -6.53
C GLU A 63 12.54 -6.82 -5.60
N PHE A 64 12.81 -5.61 -5.10
CA PHE A 64 11.79 -4.85 -4.35
C PHE A 64 10.54 -4.60 -5.20
N ILE A 65 10.68 -4.20 -6.46
CA ILE A 65 9.53 -3.98 -7.36
C ILE A 65 8.71 -5.27 -7.52
N ARG A 66 9.37 -6.41 -7.76
CA ARG A 66 8.70 -7.73 -7.88
C ARG A 66 7.98 -8.13 -6.60
N LEU A 67 8.56 -7.85 -5.44
CA LEU A 67 7.96 -8.09 -4.14
C LEU A 67 6.66 -7.29 -3.96
N VAL A 68 6.67 -6.00 -4.29
CA VAL A 68 5.48 -5.14 -4.17
C VAL A 68 4.38 -5.59 -5.14
N GLU A 69 4.73 -5.99 -6.36
CA GLU A 69 3.78 -6.53 -7.34
C GLU A 69 3.13 -7.83 -6.83
N SER A 70 3.92 -8.71 -6.22
CA SER A 70 3.41 -9.94 -5.60
C SER A 70 2.47 -9.63 -4.43
N ALA A 71 2.83 -8.68 -3.58
CA ALA A 71 1.98 -8.21 -2.48
C ALA A 71 0.67 -7.61 -2.99
N GLN A 72 0.70 -6.86 -4.10
CA GLN A 72 -0.48 -6.31 -4.74
C GLN A 72 -1.46 -7.41 -5.19
N LEU A 73 -0.94 -8.47 -5.81
CA LEU A 73 -1.77 -9.60 -6.25
C LEU A 73 -2.42 -10.30 -5.06
N LEU A 74 -1.65 -10.54 -3.99
CA LEU A 74 -2.16 -11.14 -2.76
C LEU A 74 -3.23 -10.27 -2.10
N ALA A 75 -3.00 -8.96 -2.01
CA ALA A 75 -3.96 -8.01 -1.45
C ALA A 75 -5.30 -8.02 -2.22
N LYS A 76 -5.27 -8.14 -3.55
CA LYS A 76 -6.47 -8.26 -4.38
C LYS A 76 -7.22 -9.59 -4.19
N SER A 77 -6.51 -10.67 -3.83
CA SER A 77 -7.10 -11.99 -3.62
C SER A 77 -7.69 -12.22 -2.22
N LYS A 78 -7.45 -11.31 -1.26
CA LYS A 78 -7.97 -11.46 0.10
C LYS A 78 -9.49 -11.18 0.08
N PRO A 79 -10.36 -12.13 0.48
CA PRO A 79 -11.76 -11.80 0.67
C PRO A 79 -11.86 -10.75 1.77
N GLU A 80 -12.58 -9.66 1.50
CA GLU A 80 -12.91 -8.62 2.47
C GLU A 80 -13.39 -9.27 3.78
N PRO A 81 -12.97 -8.78 4.96
CA PRO A 81 -13.56 -9.22 6.20
C PRO A 81 -15.07 -8.94 6.11
N LYS A 82 -15.90 -9.98 6.22
CA LYS A 82 -17.34 -9.82 6.40
C LYS A 82 -17.52 -8.83 7.54
N LYS A 83 -18.03 -7.63 7.25
CA LYS A 83 -18.45 -6.65 8.25
C LYS A 83 -19.23 -7.45 9.30
N SER A 84 -18.72 -7.50 10.54
CA SER A 84 -19.51 -7.99 11.66
C SER A 84 -20.76 -7.11 11.66
N ILE A 85 -21.88 -7.71 11.29
CA ILE A 85 -23.17 -7.18 11.63
C ILE A 85 -23.21 -7.38 13.14
N ASP A 86 -22.92 -6.30 13.87
CA ASP A 86 -23.25 -6.20 15.28
C ASP A 86 -24.78 -6.20 15.35
N THR A 87 -25.38 -7.39 15.30
CA THR A 87 -26.75 -7.62 15.78
C THR A 87 -26.63 -7.98 17.25
N ASP A 88 -26.54 -6.95 18.08
CA ASP A 88 -27.13 -7.00 19.41
C ASP A 88 -28.63 -6.81 19.20
N ASP A 89 -29.37 -7.91 19.04
CA ASP A 89 -30.81 -7.99 19.33
C ASP A 89 -31.18 -9.49 19.37
N ASP A 90 -31.51 -9.95 20.57
CA ASP A 90 -32.00 -11.27 20.90
C ASP A 90 -33.31 -11.60 20.16
N GLU A 91 -33.38 -12.70 19.40
CA GLU A 91 -34.45 -13.71 19.58
C GLU A 91 -34.25 -14.97 18.72
N GLU A 92 -34.67 -16.06 19.34
CA GLU A 92 -34.60 -17.46 18.94
C GLU A 92 -35.55 -17.82 17.77
N THR A 93 -35.11 -18.73 16.87
CA THR A 93 -35.80 -20.00 16.50
C THR A 93 -35.26 -20.58 15.17
N LEU A 94 -34.82 -21.84 15.22
CA LEU A 94 -34.55 -22.72 14.06
C LEU A 94 -35.87 -23.25 13.44
N PRO A 95 -35.85 -24.09 12.39
CA PRO A 95 -35.67 -23.79 10.96
C PRO A 95 -36.94 -24.11 10.14
N ILE A 96 -37.20 -23.43 9.02
CA ILE A 96 -38.25 -23.88 8.07
C ILE A 96 -37.72 -23.94 6.63
N SER A 97 -37.57 -25.19 6.18
CA SER A 97 -37.57 -25.62 4.78
C SER A 97 -38.79 -25.08 4.03
N LYS A 98 -38.59 -24.53 2.82
CA LYS A 98 -39.31 -24.94 1.61
C LYS A 98 -38.83 -24.19 0.37
N ASN A 99 -38.48 -25.00 -0.63
CA ASN A 99 -38.39 -24.69 -2.05
C ASN A 99 -39.47 -23.71 -2.55
N LYS A 100 -39.07 -22.87 -3.51
CA LYS A 100 -39.80 -22.72 -4.77
C LYS A 100 -38.84 -22.46 -5.92
#